data_AF-Q0CY49-F1
#
_entry.id   AF-Q0CY49-F1
#
_cell.length_a   1.000
_cell.length_b   1.000
_cell.length_c   1.000
_cell.angle_alpha   90.00
_cell.angle_beta   90.00
_cell.angle_gamma   90.00
#
_symmetry.space_group_name_H-M   'P 1'
#
loop_
_entity.id
_entity.type
_entity.pdbx_description
1 polymer ?
#
loop_
_entity_poly.entity_id
_entity_poly.type
_entity_poly.pdbx_seq_one_letter_code
_entity_poly.pdbx_strand_id
1 'polypeptide(L)'
;MRLAPLRLLGLTVALLAPTQAWNLCRCRIGEPCWPSQAEWRALNASVNGNLIAVRPVGEVCHGSAYDAAKCEEVRSRTNDAAWRVAQPGALSWTNWEALAELDEDCYIDRPRNHTCKQGRIPPYAVMARTPRDIQEALRFARRRNIHVVVRNTGHDMFGKSGGPSALQINLSKLKGVQYQEHFVPRGGSQSLGKAATLAAGTMGADFAEDARKHGYVPLIGLAPTVGVAGGFLQGGGISTLTAVFGLAADHALEFEVITAQGDLVVANEFQNQDLFWALKGGGGGTFGIAIRSTVQVFDDFPALTHVAAMSVPNAFHNGSAAGCRALWDVVEQLIRLIPRLHDKNVAANFGMTHMPDDSAMVTMQMVFANRTTAQAKDDALADLPAAPHRPNRLGRL
;
A
#
# COMPACT_ATOMS: atom_id res chain seq x y z
N MET A 1 -77.25 -4.63 44.68
CA MET A 1 -76.89 -3.86 43.47
C MET A 1 -75.62 -3.08 43.76
N ARG A 2 -74.47 -3.54 43.25
CA ARG A 2 -73.18 -2.84 43.37
C ARG A 2 -72.94 -2.09 42.06
N LEU A 3 -72.82 -0.76 42.13
CA LEU A 3 -72.44 0.11 41.02
C LEU A 3 -70.91 0.12 40.88
N ALA A 4 -70.39 -0.14 39.69
CA ALA A 4 -68.96 -0.07 39.35
C ALA A 4 -68.57 1.37 38.96
N PRO A 5 -67.33 1.83 39.24
CA PRO A 5 -66.90 3.18 38.88
C PRO A 5 -66.35 3.24 37.45
N LEU A 6 -66.71 4.32 36.75
CA LEU A 6 -66.24 4.72 35.43
C LEU A 6 -64.74 5.03 35.47
N ARG A 7 -63.91 4.37 34.63
CA ARG A 7 -62.50 4.74 34.41
C ARG A 7 -62.40 5.72 33.23
N LEU A 8 -61.94 6.94 33.48
CA LEU A 8 -61.48 7.85 32.42
C LEU A 8 -60.16 7.34 31.86
N LEU A 9 -60.12 7.03 30.55
CA LEU A 9 -58.88 6.88 29.80
C LEU A 9 -58.35 8.27 29.41
N GLY A 10 -57.24 8.69 30.01
CA GLY A 10 -56.47 9.84 29.54
C GLY A 10 -55.69 9.47 28.27
N LEU A 11 -55.90 10.20 27.19
CA LEU A 11 -55.05 10.14 26.01
C LEU A 11 -53.69 10.80 26.32
N THR A 12 -52.65 9.99 26.51
CA THR A 12 -51.26 10.46 26.45
C THR A 12 -50.84 10.60 24.99
N VAL A 13 -50.73 11.84 24.52
CA VAL A 13 -50.06 12.16 23.24
C VAL A 13 -48.56 11.97 23.45
N ALA A 14 -48.02 10.86 22.94
CA ALA A 14 -46.58 10.65 22.88
C ALA A 14 -46.00 11.57 21.81
N LEU A 15 -45.27 12.61 22.23
CA LEU A 15 -44.40 13.40 21.35
C LEU A 15 -43.28 12.48 20.84
N LEU A 16 -43.42 12.00 19.60
CA LEU A 16 -42.35 11.32 18.89
C LEU A 16 -41.19 12.31 18.71
N ALA A 17 -40.06 12.04 19.37
CA ALA A 17 -38.81 12.72 19.07
C ALA A 17 -38.48 12.50 17.58
N PRO A 18 -38.00 13.52 16.85
CA PRO A 18 -37.63 13.34 15.46
C PRO A 18 -36.54 12.27 15.38
N THR A 19 -36.84 11.15 14.73
CA THR A 19 -35.85 10.15 14.36
C THR A 19 -34.81 10.86 13.51
N GLN A 20 -33.62 11.06 14.05
CA GLN A 20 -32.50 11.61 13.31
C GLN A 20 -32.29 10.73 12.09
N ALA A 21 -32.64 11.21 10.90
CA ALA A 21 -32.41 10.46 9.67
C ALA A 21 -30.90 10.21 9.59
N TRP A 22 -30.50 8.94 9.65
CA TRP A 22 -29.11 8.59 9.40
C TRP A 22 -28.88 8.96 7.94
N ASN A 23 -28.04 9.97 7.68
CA ASN A 23 -27.60 10.24 6.32
C ASN A 23 -26.90 8.97 5.82
N LEU A 24 -27.60 8.19 5.00
CA LEU A 24 -27.09 6.92 4.46
C LEU A 24 -25.87 7.17 3.56
N CYS A 25 -25.75 8.38 3.01
CA CYS A 25 -24.65 8.81 2.15
C CYS A 25 -23.70 9.79 2.86
N ARG A 26 -22.42 9.76 2.46
CA ARG A 26 -21.43 10.80 2.82
C ARG A 26 -21.65 12.05 2.01
N CYS A 27 -21.37 13.21 2.61
CA CYS A 27 -21.48 14.51 1.95
C CYS A 27 -20.46 14.64 0.82
N ARG A 28 -20.88 15.15 -0.33
CA ARG A 28 -20.08 15.30 -1.55
C ARG A 28 -19.89 16.77 -1.94
N ILE A 29 -18.88 17.03 -2.77
CA ILE A 29 -18.64 18.37 -3.33
C ILE A 29 -19.90 18.84 -4.07
N GLY A 30 -20.31 20.09 -3.83
CA GLY A 30 -21.48 20.70 -4.46
C GLY A 30 -22.80 20.45 -3.72
N GLU A 31 -22.84 19.54 -2.74
CA GLU A 31 -24.03 19.35 -1.90
C GLU A 31 -24.13 20.44 -0.82
N PRO A 32 -25.36 20.78 -0.36
CA PRO A 32 -25.55 21.80 0.69
C PRO A 32 -24.84 21.51 2.02
N CYS A 33 -24.55 20.24 2.30
CA CYS A 33 -23.82 19.82 3.50
C CYS A 33 -22.30 20.05 3.40
N TRP A 34 -21.78 20.34 2.21
CA TRP A 34 -20.34 20.45 1.97
C TRP A 34 -19.77 21.62 2.77
N PRO A 35 -18.63 21.47 3.47
CA PRO A 35 -18.14 22.54 4.31
C PRO A 35 -17.81 23.79 3.50
N SER A 36 -18.19 24.93 4.07
CA SER A 36 -17.84 26.26 3.58
C SER A 36 -16.34 26.51 3.65
N GLN A 37 -15.87 27.51 2.90
CA GLN A 37 -14.47 27.94 2.94
C GLN A 37 -14.02 28.41 4.34
N ALA A 38 -14.94 28.92 5.17
CA ALA A 38 -14.63 29.27 6.56
C ALA A 38 -14.35 28.03 7.42
N GLU A 39 -15.11 26.95 7.22
CA GLU A 39 -14.95 25.68 7.94
C GLU A 39 -13.67 24.95 7.51
N TRP A 40 -13.31 24.98 6.22
CA TRP A 40 -12.02 24.48 5.74
C TRP A 40 -10.85 25.28 6.31
N ARG A 41 -10.96 26.61 6.41
CA ARG A 41 -9.94 27.45 7.07
C ARG A 41 -9.83 27.14 8.56
N ALA A 42 -10.94 26.88 9.25
CA ALA A 42 -10.93 26.47 10.65
C ALA A 42 -10.25 25.11 10.85
N LEU A 43 -10.50 24.14 9.98
CA LEU A 43 -9.75 22.88 9.97
C LEU A 43 -8.26 23.16 9.77
N ASN A 44 -7.89 23.97 8.78
CA ASN A 44 -6.49 24.28 8.51
C ASN A 44 -5.78 24.88 9.74
N ALA A 45 -6.43 25.80 10.44
CA ALA A 45 -5.90 26.37 11.69
C ALA A 45 -5.71 25.30 12.78
N SER A 46 -6.66 24.36 12.92
CA SER A 46 -6.58 23.29 13.93
C SER A 46 -5.47 22.27 13.67
N VAL A 47 -5.03 22.12 12.41
CA VAL A 47 -3.93 21.22 12.00
C VAL A 47 -2.63 21.99 11.71
N ASN A 48 -2.45 23.16 12.34
CA ASN A 48 -1.23 23.98 12.23
C ASN A 48 -0.86 24.37 10.79
N GLY A 49 -1.85 24.65 9.94
CA GLY A 49 -1.60 25.03 8.54
C GLY A 49 -1.31 23.85 7.59
N ASN A 50 -1.43 22.60 8.06
CA ASN A 50 -1.11 21.41 7.26
C ASN A 50 -2.23 20.94 6.31
N LEU A 51 -3.33 21.71 6.14
CA LEU A 51 -4.36 21.42 5.14
C LEU A 51 -3.98 22.04 3.79
N ILE A 52 -3.97 21.23 2.74
CA ILE A 52 -3.75 21.68 1.36
C ILE A 52 -4.98 21.38 0.48
N ALA A 53 -5.22 22.23 -0.51
CA ALA A 53 -6.06 21.87 -1.64
C ALA A 53 -5.28 20.93 -2.57
N VAL A 54 -5.93 19.88 -3.06
CA VAL A 54 -5.30 18.86 -3.89
C VAL A 54 -6.01 18.79 -5.23
N ARG A 55 -5.21 18.78 -6.29
CA ARG A 55 -5.67 18.72 -7.68
C ARG A 55 -5.06 17.49 -8.37
N PRO A 56 -5.76 16.89 -9.36
CA PRO A 56 -5.17 15.88 -10.21
C PRO A 56 -3.90 16.41 -10.86
N VAL A 57 -2.86 15.59 -10.93
CA VAL A 57 -1.57 16.03 -11.50
C VAL A 57 -1.65 16.44 -12.97
N GLY A 58 -2.64 15.92 -13.70
CA GLY A 58 -2.90 16.32 -15.09
C GLY A 58 -3.49 17.72 -15.26
N GLU A 59 -3.95 18.40 -14.20
CA GLU A 59 -4.67 19.68 -14.32
C GLU A 59 -3.89 20.73 -15.12
N VAL A 60 -2.56 20.79 -14.93
CA VAL A 60 -1.65 21.70 -15.62
C VAL A 60 -1.54 21.45 -17.13
N CYS A 61 -2.11 20.37 -17.65
CA CYS A 61 -2.15 20.05 -19.07
C CYS A 61 -3.45 20.49 -19.77
N HIS A 62 -4.44 21.01 -19.04
CA HIS A 62 -5.76 21.26 -19.61
C HIS A 62 -6.40 22.60 -19.19
N GLY A 63 -7.35 23.05 -20.02
CA GLY A 63 -8.24 24.17 -19.72
C GLY A 63 -7.50 25.46 -19.36
N SER A 64 -8.07 26.20 -18.40
CA SER A 64 -7.51 27.46 -17.91
C SER A 64 -6.28 27.29 -17.02
N ALA A 65 -6.02 26.09 -16.51
CA ALA A 65 -4.87 25.77 -15.68
C ALA A 65 -3.62 25.38 -16.51
N TYR A 66 -3.75 25.34 -17.84
CA TYR A 66 -2.69 24.94 -18.74
C TYR A 66 -1.40 25.75 -18.55
N ASP A 67 -0.31 25.04 -18.30
CA ASP A 67 1.04 25.56 -18.19
C ASP A 67 1.96 24.60 -18.96
N ALA A 68 2.55 25.08 -20.06
CA ALA A 68 3.33 24.23 -20.97
C ALA A 68 4.52 23.56 -20.27
N ALA A 69 5.23 24.28 -19.40
CA ALA A 69 6.40 23.77 -18.72
C ALA A 69 6.03 22.72 -17.66
N LYS A 70 4.99 23.00 -16.87
CA LYS A 70 4.50 22.04 -15.87
C LYS A 70 3.87 20.80 -16.50
N CYS A 71 3.16 20.97 -17.62
CA CYS A 71 2.61 19.83 -18.35
C CYS A 71 3.72 18.92 -18.87
N GLU A 72 4.82 19.48 -19.39
CA GLU A 72 5.98 18.69 -19.82
C GLU A 72 6.67 17.98 -18.66
N GLU A 73 6.81 18.64 -17.50
CA GLU A 73 7.32 17.99 -16.29
C GLU A 73 6.45 16.80 -15.88
N VAL A 74 5.13 17.00 -15.81
CA VAL A 74 4.18 15.94 -15.45
C VAL A 74 4.26 14.78 -16.46
N ARG A 75 4.32 15.06 -17.76
CA ARG A 75 4.45 14.05 -18.82
C ARG A 75 5.72 13.22 -18.68
N SER A 76 6.86 13.88 -18.43
CA SER A 76 8.15 13.20 -18.31
C SER A 76 8.29 12.38 -17.02
N ARG A 77 7.57 12.74 -15.95
CA ARG A 77 7.69 12.11 -14.63
C ARG A 77 6.50 11.26 -14.19
N THR A 78 5.42 11.20 -14.97
CA THR A 78 4.21 10.47 -14.60
C THR A 78 4.48 8.99 -14.29
N ASN A 79 5.46 8.36 -14.94
CA ASN A 79 5.84 6.97 -14.69
C ASN A 79 6.93 6.81 -13.61
N ASP A 80 7.42 7.89 -13.03
CA ASP A 80 8.39 7.87 -11.92
C ASP A 80 7.66 7.68 -10.59
N ALA A 81 7.88 6.53 -9.95
CA ALA A 81 7.21 6.19 -8.70
C ALA A 81 7.54 7.15 -7.55
N ALA A 82 8.78 7.65 -7.46
CA ALA A 82 9.17 8.56 -6.38
C ALA A 82 8.48 9.92 -6.53
N TRP A 83 8.39 10.42 -7.76
CA TRP A 83 7.66 11.63 -8.10
C TRP A 83 6.18 11.48 -7.78
N ARG A 84 5.52 10.38 -8.18
CA ARG A 84 4.10 10.15 -7.89
C ARG A 84 3.81 10.08 -6.39
N VAL A 85 4.64 9.40 -5.61
CA VAL A 85 4.48 9.34 -4.15
C VAL A 85 4.57 10.73 -3.52
N ALA A 86 5.42 11.61 -4.06
CA ALA A 86 5.55 12.98 -3.59
C ALA A 86 4.33 13.86 -3.92
N GLN A 87 3.50 13.50 -4.90
CA GLN A 87 2.28 14.23 -5.25
C GLN A 87 1.09 13.76 -4.42
N PRO A 88 0.46 14.61 -3.58
CA PRO A 88 -0.74 14.25 -2.84
C PRO A 88 -1.95 13.92 -3.71
N GLY A 89 -1.93 14.37 -4.97
CA GLY A 89 -2.98 14.17 -5.98
C GLY A 89 -2.67 13.12 -7.04
N ALA A 90 -1.70 12.22 -6.80
CA ALA A 90 -1.39 11.11 -7.69
C ALA A 90 -1.47 9.75 -6.98
N LEU A 91 -1.90 8.70 -7.66
CA LEU A 91 -1.82 7.30 -7.25
C LEU A 91 -0.84 6.56 -8.16
N SER A 92 -0.19 5.50 -7.69
CA SER A 92 0.72 4.71 -8.55
C SER A 92 0.00 4.08 -9.75
N TRP A 93 -1.30 3.84 -9.59
CA TRP A 93 -2.17 3.24 -10.60
C TRP A 93 -3.16 4.30 -11.11
N THR A 94 -2.86 4.87 -12.28
CA THR A 94 -3.55 6.02 -12.85
C THR A 94 -5.03 5.78 -13.13
N ASN A 95 -5.43 4.53 -13.39
CA ASN A 95 -6.83 4.14 -13.56
C ASN A 95 -7.69 4.46 -12.31
N TRP A 96 -7.07 4.52 -11.12
CA TRP A 96 -7.75 4.86 -9.88
C TRP A 96 -7.79 6.36 -9.59
N GLU A 97 -7.24 7.22 -10.45
CA GLU A 97 -7.33 8.67 -10.30
C GLU A 97 -8.63 9.23 -10.88
N ALA A 98 -9.19 8.53 -11.86
CA ALA A 98 -10.41 8.91 -12.56
C ALA A 98 -11.62 8.06 -12.17
N LEU A 99 -12.80 8.55 -12.55
CA LEU A 99 -14.03 7.80 -12.68
C LEU A 99 -14.41 7.85 -14.17
N ALA A 100 -13.73 7.05 -14.98
CA ALA A 100 -13.81 7.10 -16.44
C ALA A 100 -15.25 6.84 -16.94
N GLU A 101 -16.02 6.03 -16.21
CA GLU A 101 -17.41 5.70 -16.52
C GLU A 101 -18.35 6.91 -16.40
N LEU A 102 -17.92 7.96 -15.69
CA LEU A 102 -18.67 9.20 -15.47
C LEU A 102 -18.03 10.41 -16.16
N ASP A 103 -17.03 10.19 -17.03
CA ASP A 103 -16.23 11.26 -17.65
C ASP A 103 -15.63 12.21 -16.58
N GLU A 104 -15.26 11.63 -15.43
CA GLU A 104 -14.68 12.30 -14.27
C GLU A 104 -13.18 12.01 -14.22
N ASP A 105 -12.47 12.56 -15.20
CA ASP A 105 -11.04 12.32 -15.41
C ASP A 105 -10.22 13.61 -15.58
N CYS A 106 -8.91 13.44 -15.50
CA CYS A 106 -7.92 14.46 -15.79
C CYS A 106 -6.62 13.79 -16.24
N TYR A 107 -6.72 12.90 -17.23
CA TYR A 107 -5.55 12.20 -17.74
C TYR A 107 -4.66 13.12 -18.59
N ILE A 108 -3.35 12.99 -18.41
CA ILE A 108 -2.32 13.87 -19.00
C ILE A 108 -2.30 13.84 -20.54
N ASP A 109 -2.79 12.75 -21.13
CA ASP A 109 -2.89 12.50 -22.57
C ASP A 109 -4.19 13.04 -23.19
N ARG A 110 -5.11 13.60 -22.39
CA ARG A 110 -6.32 14.24 -22.90
C ARG A 110 -5.98 15.50 -23.70
N PRO A 111 -6.83 15.92 -24.65
CA PRO A 111 -6.63 17.17 -25.37
C PRO A 111 -6.52 18.38 -24.43
N ARG A 112 -5.80 19.42 -24.84
CA ARG A 112 -5.64 20.65 -24.04
C ARG A 112 -6.97 21.32 -23.70
N ASN A 113 -7.97 21.23 -24.58
CA ASN A 113 -9.31 21.80 -24.36
C ASN A 113 -10.22 20.91 -23.51
N HIS A 114 -9.74 19.76 -23.02
CA HIS A 114 -10.49 18.92 -22.09
C HIS A 114 -10.73 19.65 -20.76
N THR A 115 -11.88 19.39 -20.13
CA THR A 115 -12.18 19.93 -18.79
C THR A 115 -11.67 18.95 -17.76
N CYS A 116 -10.52 19.24 -17.16
CA CYS A 116 -9.98 18.44 -16.05
C CYS A 116 -10.96 18.43 -14.87
N LYS A 117 -11.40 17.25 -14.46
CA LYS A 117 -12.25 17.05 -13.28
C LYS A 117 -11.50 16.33 -12.16
N GLN A 118 -12.06 16.37 -10.97
CA GLN A 118 -11.40 15.91 -9.74
C GLN A 118 -11.28 14.38 -9.68
N GLY A 119 -12.23 13.64 -10.27
CA GLY A 119 -12.23 12.17 -10.27
C GLY A 119 -12.22 11.60 -8.85
N ARG A 120 -11.32 10.64 -8.61
CA ARG A 120 -11.11 9.99 -7.30
C ARG A 120 -10.05 10.69 -6.45
N ILE A 121 -9.45 11.78 -6.92
CA ILE A 121 -8.46 12.52 -6.14
C ILE A 121 -9.18 13.33 -5.06
N PRO A 122 -8.91 13.13 -3.75
CA PRO A 122 -9.55 13.92 -2.71
C PRO A 122 -9.26 15.42 -2.91
N PRO A 123 -10.26 16.34 -2.80
CA PRO A 123 -10.05 17.78 -3.02
C PRO A 123 -9.20 18.46 -1.95
N TYR A 124 -9.09 17.86 -0.76
CA TYR A 124 -8.29 18.37 0.35
C TYR A 124 -7.51 17.26 1.01
N ALA A 125 -6.31 17.59 1.47
CA ALA A 125 -5.48 16.69 2.27
C ALA A 125 -4.93 17.38 3.51
N VAL A 126 -5.05 16.71 4.66
CA VAL A 126 -4.26 17.03 5.86
C VAL A 126 -2.94 16.27 5.73
N MET A 127 -1.85 17.01 5.53
CA MET A 127 -0.48 16.49 5.51
C MET A 127 -0.01 16.27 6.95
N ALA A 128 -0.45 15.18 7.56
CA ALA A 128 -0.32 14.93 8.99
C ALA A 128 1.15 14.86 9.43
N ARG A 129 1.49 15.65 10.46
CA ARG A 129 2.81 15.66 11.10
C ARG A 129 2.76 15.19 12.55
N THR A 130 1.58 15.25 13.16
CA THR A 130 1.34 14.86 14.54
C THR A 130 0.09 14.01 14.67
N PRO A 131 -0.05 13.21 15.74
CA PRO A 131 -1.30 12.51 16.05
C PRO A 131 -2.50 13.47 16.11
N ARG A 132 -2.29 14.70 16.62
CA ARG A 132 -3.33 15.72 16.72
C ARG A 132 -3.89 16.12 15.36
N ASP A 133 -3.06 16.26 14.33
CA ASP A 133 -3.54 16.63 12.99
C ASP A 133 -4.56 15.60 12.47
N ILE A 134 -4.30 14.32 12.72
CA ILE A 134 -5.16 13.20 12.34
C ILE A 134 -6.46 13.23 13.17
N GLN A 135 -6.36 13.44 14.48
CA GLN A 135 -7.52 13.53 15.37
C GLN A 135 -8.44 14.70 14.98
N GLU A 136 -7.89 15.88 14.66
CA GLU A 136 -8.67 17.03 14.18
C GLU A 136 -9.35 16.74 12.83
N ALA A 137 -8.64 16.10 11.90
CA ALA A 137 -9.18 15.68 10.61
C ALA A 137 -10.36 14.71 10.77
N LEU A 138 -10.22 13.68 11.61
CA LEU A 138 -11.29 12.72 11.91
C LEU A 138 -12.48 13.40 12.58
N ARG A 139 -12.23 14.29 13.56
CA ARG A 139 -13.28 15.06 14.24
C ARG A 139 -14.03 15.95 13.26
N PHE A 140 -13.33 16.61 12.35
CA PHE A 140 -13.94 17.42 11.31
C PHE A 140 -14.78 16.58 10.35
N ALA A 141 -14.21 15.49 9.80
CA ALA A 141 -14.90 14.62 8.87
C ALA A 141 -16.17 14.01 9.47
N ARG A 142 -16.12 13.57 10.73
CA ARG A 142 -17.29 13.07 11.46
C ARG A 142 -18.38 14.13 11.62
N ARG A 143 -18.01 15.35 12.04
CA ARG A 143 -18.97 16.46 12.19
C ARG A 143 -19.64 16.86 10.88
N ARG A 144 -18.93 16.70 9.76
CA ARG A 144 -19.40 17.09 8.42
C ARG A 144 -19.87 15.93 7.55
N ASN A 145 -19.89 14.72 8.11
CA ASN A 145 -20.22 13.50 7.39
C ASN A 145 -19.44 13.33 6.06
N ILE A 146 -18.15 13.72 6.05
CA ILE A 146 -17.27 13.58 4.88
C ILE A 146 -16.60 12.21 4.91
N HIS A 147 -16.47 11.59 3.73
CA HIS A 147 -15.70 10.36 3.57
C HIS A 147 -14.22 10.61 3.86
N VAL A 148 -13.58 9.77 4.68
CA VAL A 148 -12.14 9.86 4.97
C VAL A 148 -11.40 8.83 4.14
N VAL A 149 -10.30 9.25 3.53
CA VAL A 149 -9.34 8.37 2.86
C VAL A 149 -7.99 8.52 3.54
N VAL A 150 -7.35 7.41 3.85
CA VAL A 150 -6.01 7.40 4.44
C VAL A 150 -5.01 7.09 3.33
N ARG A 151 -4.05 8.00 3.13
CA ARG A 151 -3.00 7.85 2.14
C ARG A 151 -1.65 7.79 2.82
N ASN A 152 -0.89 6.75 2.49
CA ASN A 152 0.55 6.73 2.73
C ASN A 152 1.28 7.19 1.45
N THR A 153 1.55 6.25 0.54
CA THR A 153 2.33 6.51 -0.69
C THR A 153 1.49 6.56 -1.95
N GLY A 154 0.25 6.05 -1.94
CA GLY A 154 -0.58 5.94 -3.15
C GLY A 154 -0.38 4.66 -3.96
N HIS A 155 0.37 3.69 -3.44
CA HIS A 155 0.71 2.43 -4.12
C HIS A 155 -0.43 1.43 -4.27
N ASP A 156 -1.58 1.68 -3.66
CA ASP A 156 -2.67 0.69 -3.57
C ASP A 156 -3.23 0.34 -4.97
N MET A 157 -3.11 -0.94 -5.34
CA MET A 157 -3.56 -1.49 -6.63
C MET A 157 -5.08 -1.50 -6.81
N PHE A 158 -5.84 -1.28 -5.73
CA PHE A 158 -7.29 -1.33 -5.70
C PHE A 158 -7.92 0.04 -5.42
N GLY A 159 -7.14 1.12 -5.48
CA GLY A 159 -7.62 2.48 -5.30
C GLY A 159 -8.02 2.85 -3.86
N LYS A 160 -7.69 2.02 -2.86
CA LYS A 160 -8.13 2.20 -1.45
C LYS A 160 -7.56 3.47 -0.77
N SER A 161 -6.56 4.10 -1.38
CA SER A 161 -5.92 5.33 -0.88
C SER A 161 -6.31 6.59 -1.67
N GLY A 162 -7.36 6.49 -2.49
CA GLY A 162 -8.07 7.60 -3.13
C GLY A 162 -9.58 7.51 -2.87
N GLY A 163 -10.32 8.57 -3.18
CA GLY A 163 -11.77 8.57 -3.08
C GLY A 163 -12.40 9.90 -3.49
N PRO A 164 -13.50 9.89 -4.27
CA PRO A 164 -14.17 11.10 -4.70
C PRO A 164 -14.77 11.85 -3.50
N SER A 165 -14.68 13.18 -3.52
CA SER A 165 -15.21 14.06 -2.45
C SER A 165 -14.76 13.67 -1.03
N ALA A 166 -13.59 13.05 -0.88
CA ALA A 166 -13.07 12.66 0.41
C ALA A 166 -12.20 13.75 1.08
N LEU A 167 -12.00 13.65 2.38
CA LEU A 167 -10.89 14.28 3.08
C LEU A 167 -9.74 13.27 3.16
N GLN A 168 -8.61 13.60 2.52
CA GLN A 168 -7.41 12.78 2.63
C GLN A 168 -6.67 13.07 3.93
N ILE A 169 -6.32 12.03 4.67
CA ILE A 169 -5.33 12.07 5.74
C ILE A 169 -4.05 11.46 5.16
N ASN A 170 -3.07 12.32 4.88
CA ASN A 170 -1.81 11.92 4.25
C ASN A 170 -0.72 11.76 5.32
N LEU A 171 -0.20 10.53 5.44
CA LEU A 171 0.76 10.14 6.48
C LEU A 171 2.23 10.31 6.03
N SER A 172 2.49 10.76 4.80
CA SER A 172 3.84 10.83 4.21
C SER A 172 4.83 11.72 4.97
N LYS A 173 4.36 12.62 5.83
CA LYS A 173 5.22 13.49 6.65
C LYS A 173 5.58 12.87 8.01
N LEU A 174 4.96 11.75 8.40
CA LEU A 174 5.37 10.94 9.55
C LEU A 174 6.55 10.06 9.15
N LYS A 175 7.77 10.56 9.30
CA LYS A 175 9.01 9.88 8.91
C LYS A 175 9.86 9.58 10.12
N GLY A 176 10.63 8.50 10.03
CA GLY A 176 11.64 8.15 11.03
C GLY A 176 11.62 6.69 11.39
N VAL A 177 12.76 6.25 11.93
CA VAL A 177 12.99 4.91 12.44
C VAL A 177 13.67 5.06 13.80
N GLN A 178 13.27 4.24 14.76
CA GLN A 178 13.93 4.14 16.05
C GLN A 178 14.26 2.68 16.28
N TYR A 179 15.53 2.35 16.49
CA TYR A 179 15.98 0.99 16.78
C TYR A 179 16.01 0.70 18.28
N GLN A 180 15.72 -0.54 18.65
CA GLN A 180 15.77 -1.04 20.02
C GLN A 180 16.44 -2.42 20.01
N GLU A 181 17.54 -2.58 20.74
CA GLU A 181 18.21 -3.89 20.92
C GLU A 181 17.41 -4.84 21.82
N HIS A 182 16.67 -4.28 22.77
CA HIS A 182 15.85 -5.01 23.73
C HIS A 182 14.45 -4.39 23.79
N PHE A 183 13.65 -4.60 22.75
CA PHE A 183 12.29 -4.07 22.69
C PHE A 183 11.37 -4.81 23.66
N VAL A 184 10.77 -4.08 24.60
CA VAL A 184 9.69 -4.58 25.46
C VAL A 184 8.39 -3.93 25.00
N PRO A 185 7.38 -4.69 24.52
CA PRO A 185 6.10 -4.12 24.13
C PRO A 185 5.39 -3.51 25.33
N ARG A 186 4.62 -2.45 25.11
CA ARG A 186 3.87 -1.80 26.20
C ARG A 186 2.87 -2.78 26.80
N GLY A 187 2.86 -2.88 28.13
CA GLY A 187 2.07 -3.86 28.88
C GLY A 187 2.75 -5.23 29.03
N GLY A 188 3.86 -5.48 28.31
CA GLY A 188 4.71 -6.65 28.50
C GLY A 188 5.82 -6.42 29.53
N SER A 189 6.47 -7.51 29.94
CA SER A 189 7.57 -7.49 30.93
C SER A 189 8.87 -8.12 30.41
N GLN A 190 8.84 -8.75 29.22
CA GLN A 190 9.98 -9.44 28.63
C GLN A 190 10.35 -8.81 27.30
N SER A 191 11.65 -8.81 26.99
CA SER A 191 12.17 -8.34 25.71
C SER A 191 11.83 -9.33 24.60
N LEU A 192 11.37 -8.81 23.46
CA LEU A 192 11.16 -9.56 22.21
C LEU A 192 12.38 -9.46 21.27
N GLY A 193 13.50 -8.93 21.77
CA GLY A 193 14.75 -8.80 21.02
C GLY A 193 14.85 -7.51 20.22
N LYS A 194 15.53 -7.58 19.08
CA LYS A 194 15.84 -6.43 18.22
C LYS A 194 14.61 -6.00 17.42
N ALA A 195 14.30 -4.71 17.48
CA ALA A 195 13.15 -4.15 16.79
C ALA A 195 13.45 -2.76 16.20
N ALA A 196 12.63 -2.36 15.23
CA ALA A 196 12.58 -1.02 14.70
C ALA A 196 11.15 -0.49 14.77
N THR A 197 10.98 0.69 15.38
CA THR A 197 9.73 1.43 15.39
C THR A 197 9.72 2.44 14.25
N LEU A 198 8.87 2.18 13.26
CA LEU A 198 8.72 2.97 12.03
C LEU A 198 7.59 3.97 12.18
N ALA A 199 7.81 5.22 11.78
CA ALA A 199 6.71 6.14 11.53
C ALA A 199 5.93 5.74 10.26
N ALA A 200 4.61 6.00 10.22
CA ALA A 200 3.72 5.48 9.18
C ALA A 200 4.15 5.81 7.74
N GLY A 201 4.74 6.98 7.52
CA GLY A 201 5.19 7.44 6.21
C GLY A 201 6.53 6.86 5.75
N THR A 202 7.24 6.07 6.57
CA THR A 202 8.56 5.53 6.21
C THR A 202 8.45 4.58 5.00
N MET A 203 9.24 4.87 3.95
CA MET A 203 9.29 4.05 2.73
C MET A 203 10.36 2.96 2.84
N GLY A 204 10.26 1.93 1.99
CA GLY A 204 11.19 0.81 1.95
C GLY A 204 12.64 1.25 1.74
N ALA A 205 12.86 2.20 0.81
CA ALA A 205 14.18 2.77 0.55
C ALA A 205 14.77 3.44 1.82
N ASP A 206 13.98 4.30 2.46
CA ASP A 206 14.38 5.02 3.68
C ASP A 206 14.76 4.01 4.79
N PHE A 207 13.94 2.98 4.98
CA PHE A 207 14.17 1.97 6.01
C PHE A 207 15.37 1.08 5.70
N ALA A 208 15.56 0.64 4.45
CA ALA A 208 16.70 -0.18 4.06
C ALA A 208 18.02 0.56 4.20
N GLU A 209 18.08 1.84 3.79
CA GLU A 209 19.28 2.65 3.93
C GLU A 209 19.66 2.86 5.40
N ASP A 210 18.68 3.13 6.26
CA ASP A 210 18.88 3.35 7.68
C ASP A 210 19.24 2.04 8.43
N ALA A 211 18.58 0.93 8.09
CA ALA A 211 18.84 -0.38 8.69
C ALA A 211 20.26 -0.87 8.40
N ARG A 212 20.73 -0.68 7.16
CA ARG A 212 22.11 -1.01 6.78
C ARG A 212 23.15 -0.26 7.63
N LYS A 213 22.90 1.00 7.99
CA LYS A 213 23.81 1.79 8.85
C LYS A 213 23.89 1.22 10.27
N HIS A 214 22.86 0.50 10.71
CA HIS A 214 22.76 -0.12 12.02
C HIS A 214 23.08 -1.63 12.00
N GLY A 215 23.52 -2.18 10.86
CA GLY A 215 23.85 -3.60 10.74
C GLY A 215 22.63 -4.51 10.76
N TYR A 216 21.49 -4.04 10.24
CA TYR A 216 20.27 -4.83 10.15
C TYR A 216 19.77 -4.99 8.71
N VAL A 217 19.00 -6.06 8.50
CA VAL A 217 18.24 -6.35 7.29
C VAL A 217 16.73 -6.23 7.58
N PRO A 218 16.01 -5.30 6.93
CA PRO A 218 14.57 -5.16 7.09
C PRO A 218 13.78 -5.95 6.05
N LEU A 219 12.55 -6.34 6.39
CA LEU A 219 11.59 -6.86 5.42
C LEU A 219 10.85 -5.70 4.75
N ILE A 220 11.14 -5.49 3.47
CA ILE A 220 10.52 -4.45 2.64
C ILE A 220 9.94 -5.06 1.35
N GLY A 221 9.03 -4.34 0.72
CA GLY A 221 8.51 -4.68 -0.61
C GLY A 221 9.55 -4.45 -1.71
N LEU A 222 9.33 -5.05 -2.88
CA LEU A 222 10.24 -4.95 -4.04
C LEU A 222 10.41 -3.52 -4.55
N ALA A 223 9.33 -2.73 -4.54
CA ALA A 223 9.36 -1.34 -4.94
C ALA A 223 9.86 -0.45 -3.77
N PRO A 224 10.98 0.29 -3.94
CA PRO A 224 11.59 1.07 -2.85
C PRO A 224 10.67 2.15 -2.27
N THR A 225 9.69 2.62 -3.04
CA THR A 225 8.76 3.70 -2.66
C THR A 225 7.50 3.20 -1.94
N VAL A 226 7.38 1.89 -1.68
CA VAL A 226 6.29 1.33 -0.87
C VAL A 226 6.45 1.77 0.59
N GLY A 227 5.36 2.21 1.21
CA GLY A 227 5.34 2.58 2.63
C GLY A 227 5.27 1.33 3.51
N VAL A 228 6.35 1.05 4.24
CA VAL A 228 6.55 -0.22 4.97
C VAL A 228 5.48 -0.39 6.05
N ALA A 229 5.30 0.61 6.91
CA ALA A 229 4.33 0.61 8.02
C ALA A 229 2.87 0.79 7.57
N GLY A 230 2.62 0.95 6.26
CA GLY A 230 1.30 1.15 5.69
C GLY A 230 0.58 -0.15 5.33
N GLY A 231 -0.13 -0.11 4.20
CA GLY A 231 -0.84 -1.27 3.66
C GLY A 231 0.05 -2.47 3.33
N PHE A 232 1.37 -2.29 3.18
CA PHE A 232 2.32 -3.38 3.01
C PHE A 232 2.35 -4.29 4.23
N LEU A 233 2.75 -3.77 5.40
CA LEU A 233 2.79 -4.52 6.65
C LEU A 233 1.38 -5.00 7.04
N GLN A 234 0.38 -4.12 6.91
CA GLN A 234 -0.97 -4.44 7.37
C GLN A 234 -1.70 -5.45 6.47
N GLY A 235 -1.25 -5.66 5.23
CA GLY A 235 -1.82 -6.60 4.27
C GLY A 235 -1.05 -7.92 4.14
N GLY A 236 -0.06 -8.18 5.00
CA GLY A 236 0.82 -9.35 4.93
C GLY A 236 2.26 -8.94 4.61
N GLY A 237 2.48 -8.39 3.41
CA GLY A 237 3.77 -7.84 3.00
C GLY A 237 4.77 -8.91 2.58
N ILE A 238 4.85 -9.14 1.27
CA ILE A 238 5.82 -10.05 0.66
C ILE A 238 7.13 -9.31 0.39
N SER A 239 8.22 -9.88 0.87
CA SER A 239 9.59 -9.41 0.66
C SER A 239 10.37 -10.42 -0.16
N THR A 240 11.50 -9.98 -0.76
CA THR A 240 12.48 -10.90 -1.33
C THR A 240 12.96 -11.93 -0.31
N LEU A 241 12.87 -11.65 0.99
CA LEU A 241 13.31 -12.57 2.04
C LEU A 241 12.15 -13.35 2.71
N THR A 242 10.95 -13.34 2.12
CA THR A 242 9.78 -13.99 2.73
C THR A 242 9.95 -15.49 2.92
N ALA A 243 10.62 -16.18 1.99
CA ALA A 243 10.91 -17.62 2.16
C ALA A 243 11.91 -17.92 3.29
N VAL A 244 12.63 -16.90 3.79
CA VAL A 244 13.63 -17.05 4.87
C VAL A 244 13.05 -16.68 6.22
N PHE A 245 12.31 -15.56 6.29
CA PHE A 245 11.84 -15.02 7.56
C PHE A 245 10.33 -15.15 7.78
N GLY A 246 9.53 -15.24 6.71
CA GLY A 246 8.08 -15.12 6.76
C GLY A 246 7.57 -13.82 6.14
N LEU A 247 6.27 -13.56 6.27
CA LEU A 247 5.68 -12.30 5.82
C LEU A 247 6.09 -11.15 6.75
N ALA A 248 6.11 -9.93 6.24
CA ALA A 248 6.42 -8.76 7.07
C ALA A 248 5.46 -8.65 8.27
N ALA A 249 4.18 -8.99 8.06
CA ALA A 249 3.15 -9.01 9.09
C ALA A 249 3.46 -9.96 10.25
N ASP A 250 4.11 -11.10 10.00
CA ASP A 250 4.47 -12.08 11.04
C ASP A 250 5.38 -11.45 12.10
N HIS A 251 6.20 -10.48 11.66
CA HIS A 251 7.18 -9.77 12.48
C HIS A 251 6.68 -8.45 13.08
N ALA A 252 5.41 -8.11 12.93
CA ALA A 252 4.83 -6.98 13.64
C ALA A 252 4.72 -7.29 15.15
N LEU A 253 5.24 -6.38 15.98
CA LEU A 253 5.30 -6.51 17.43
C LEU A 253 4.35 -5.56 18.16
N GLU A 254 4.14 -4.35 17.63
CA GLU A 254 3.27 -3.34 18.23
C GLU A 254 2.83 -2.29 17.19
N PHE A 255 1.61 -1.77 17.33
CA PHE A 255 1.12 -0.61 16.57
C PHE A 255 0.67 0.52 17.50
N GLU A 256 0.99 1.76 17.13
CA GLU A 256 0.31 2.95 17.63
C GLU A 256 -0.78 3.35 16.65
N VAL A 257 -2.03 3.37 17.10
CA VAL A 257 -3.21 3.48 16.22
C VAL A 257 -4.11 4.59 16.71
N ILE A 258 -4.57 5.45 15.80
CA ILE A 258 -5.67 6.37 16.06
C ILE A 258 -6.96 5.71 15.60
N THR A 259 -7.88 5.48 16.54
CA THR A 259 -9.19 4.86 16.27
C THR A 259 -10.12 5.82 15.53
N ALA A 260 -11.25 5.32 15.04
CA ALA A 260 -12.27 6.15 14.41
C ALA A 260 -12.84 7.24 15.35
N GLN A 261 -12.81 7.00 16.66
CA GLN A 261 -13.22 7.94 17.70
C GLN A 261 -12.18 9.04 17.93
N GLY A 262 -10.94 8.81 17.50
CA GLY A 262 -9.80 9.71 17.67
C GLY A 262 -8.90 9.34 18.85
N ASP A 263 -9.11 8.18 19.48
CA ASP A 263 -8.28 7.74 20.60
C ASP A 263 -6.95 7.19 20.08
N LEU A 264 -5.85 7.58 20.72
CA LEU A 264 -4.54 6.99 20.45
C LEU A 264 -4.37 5.75 21.35
N VAL A 265 -4.42 4.58 20.73
CA VAL A 265 -4.31 3.28 21.41
C VAL A 265 -3.08 2.52 20.93
N VAL A 266 -2.72 1.52 21.72
CA VAL A 266 -1.62 0.60 21.43
C VAL A 266 -2.20 -0.78 21.17
N ALA A 267 -1.83 -1.41 20.07
CA ALA A 267 -2.23 -2.77 19.75
C ALA A 267 -1.01 -3.67 19.70
N ASN A 268 -0.97 -4.68 20.57
CA ASN A 268 0.06 -5.72 20.65
C ASN A 268 -0.50 -6.98 21.34
N GLU A 269 0.34 -7.97 21.63
CA GLU A 269 -0.05 -9.21 22.32
C GLU A 269 -0.55 -9.03 23.77
N PHE A 270 -0.46 -7.83 24.34
CA PHE A 270 -0.79 -7.54 25.74
C PHE A 270 -1.99 -6.57 25.91
N GLN A 271 -2.34 -5.82 24.87
CA GLN A 271 -3.43 -4.84 24.89
C GLN A 271 -4.03 -4.65 23.48
N ASN A 272 -5.36 -4.54 23.40
CA ASN A 272 -6.10 -4.45 22.14
C ASN A 272 -5.70 -5.57 21.15
N GLN A 273 -5.66 -6.82 21.64
CA GLN A 273 -5.17 -8.00 20.93
C GLN A 273 -5.97 -8.32 19.65
N ASP A 274 -7.27 -8.05 19.69
CA ASP A 274 -8.18 -8.18 18.54
C ASP A 274 -7.82 -7.19 17.43
N LEU A 275 -7.56 -5.92 17.79
CA LEU A 275 -7.06 -4.91 16.87
C LEU A 275 -5.66 -5.26 16.35
N PHE A 276 -4.79 -5.79 17.21
CA PHE A 276 -3.45 -6.24 16.82
C PHE A 276 -3.52 -7.34 15.76
N TRP A 277 -4.31 -8.37 16.02
CA TRP A 277 -4.56 -9.45 15.07
C TRP A 277 -5.10 -8.93 13.74
N ALA A 278 -6.08 -8.03 13.78
CA ALA A 278 -6.68 -7.44 12.58
C ALA A 278 -5.67 -6.61 11.75
N LEU A 279 -4.77 -5.87 12.41
CA LEU A 279 -3.73 -5.08 11.75
C LEU A 279 -2.59 -5.96 11.20
N LYS A 280 -2.41 -7.19 11.68
CA LYS A 280 -1.41 -8.16 11.21
C LYS A 280 -1.92 -9.00 10.04
N GLY A 281 -2.33 -8.34 8.96
CA GLY A 281 -2.70 -9.00 7.70
C GLY A 281 -4.14 -8.76 7.23
N GLY A 282 -5.02 -8.19 8.07
CA GLY A 282 -6.41 -7.89 7.70
C GLY A 282 -6.58 -6.70 6.73
N GLY A 283 -5.48 -6.04 6.36
CA GLY A 283 -5.44 -4.97 5.37
C GLY A 283 -5.52 -3.57 5.99
N GLY A 284 -4.68 -2.67 5.49
CA GLY A 284 -4.64 -1.29 5.98
C GLY A 284 -5.84 -0.44 5.55
N GLY A 285 -6.12 0.59 6.35
CA GLY A 285 -7.11 1.64 6.08
C GLY A 285 -8.52 1.40 6.64
N THR A 286 -8.74 0.32 7.41
CA THR A 286 -10.09 -0.06 7.89
C THR A 286 -10.23 -0.07 9.41
N PHE A 287 -9.28 -0.65 10.16
CA PHE A 287 -9.41 -0.84 11.61
C PHE A 287 -8.97 0.37 12.45
N GLY A 288 -8.23 1.29 11.85
CA GLY A 288 -7.69 2.50 12.48
C GLY A 288 -6.54 3.08 11.65
N ILE A 289 -6.03 4.22 12.06
CA ILE A 289 -4.87 4.86 11.42
C ILE A 289 -3.62 4.52 12.21
N ALA A 290 -2.88 3.51 11.76
CA ALA A 290 -1.56 3.20 12.31
C ALA A 290 -0.59 4.35 12.01
N ILE A 291 -0.11 5.01 13.06
CA ILE A 291 0.83 6.14 12.98
C ILE A 291 2.27 5.71 13.22
N ARG A 292 2.47 4.61 13.97
CA ARG A 292 3.76 3.96 14.17
C ARG A 292 3.58 2.45 14.21
N SER A 293 4.59 1.72 13.77
CA SER A 293 4.60 0.26 13.74
C SER A 293 5.97 -0.24 14.17
N THR A 294 6.01 -1.07 15.19
CA THR A 294 7.23 -1.73 15.65
C THR A 294 7.30 -3.11 15.02
N VAL A 295 8.40 -3.38 14.33
CA VAL A 295 8.67 -4.65 13.65
C VAL A 295 9.98 -5.23 14.16
N GLN A 296 10.08 -6.56 14.18
CA GLN A 296 11.37 -7.22 14.38
C GLN A 296 12.34 -6.85 13.25
N VAL A 297 13.61 -6.69 13.58
CA VAL A 297 14.70 -6.56 12.60
C VAL A 297 15.70 -7.69 12.78
N PHE A 298 16.39 -8.04 11.70
CA PHE A 298 17.35 -9.13 11.66
C PHE A 298 18.75 -8.58 11.51
N ASP A 299 19.74 -9.26 12.10
CA ASP A 299 21.14 -8.92 11.88
C ASP A 299 21.49 -9.02 10.40
N ASP A 300 22.34 -8.12 9.93
CA ASP A 300 22.89 -8.21 8.60
C ASP A 300 23.69 -9.51 8.44
N PHE A 301 23.53 -10.15 7.29
CA PHE A 301 24.09 -11.46 7.01
C PHE A 301 24.66 -11.51 5.60
N PRO A 302 25.72 -12.31 5.36
CA PRO A 302 26.19 -12.56 4.01
C PRO A 302 25.08 -13.18 3.16
N ALA A 303 24.75 -12.52 2.05
CA ALA A 303 23.77 -13.01 1.10
C ALA A 303 24.39 -13.09 -0.30
N LEU A 304 24.22 -14.24 -0.96
CA LEU A 304 24.56 -14.38 -2.37
C LEU A 304 23.29 -14.20 -3.19
N THR A 305 23.29 -13.23 -4.12
CA THR A 305 22.20 -13.03 -5.06
C THR A 305 22.63 -13.52 -6.44
N HIS A 306 21.85 -14.44 -7.02
CA HIS A 306 22.00 -14.88 -8.39
C HIS A 306 20.82 -14.41 -9.23
N VAL A 307 21.11 -13.81 -10.39
CA VAL A 307 20.11 -13.45 -11.39
C VAL A 307 20.42 -14.23 -12.65
N ALA A 308 19.50 -15.09 -13.06
CA ALA A 308 19.52 -15.76 -14.36
C ALA A 308 18.59 -15.01 -15.31
N ALA A 309 19.04 -14.75 -16.53
CA ALA A 309 18.25 -14.12 -17.58
C ALA A 309 18.28 -15.00 -18.83
N MET A 310 17.11 -15.25 -19.40
CA MET A 310 16.93 -16.07 -20.59
C MET A 310 16.06 -15.30 -21.59
N SER A 311 16.51 -15.22 -22.83
CA SER A 311 15.69 -14.73 -23.94
C SER A 311 15.08 -15.91 -24.68
N VAL A 312 13.77 -15.87 -24.89
CA VAL A 312 13.02 -16.81 -25.72
C VAL A 312 12.60 -16.09 -27.01
N PRO A 313 13.29 -16.32 -28.13
CA PRO A 313 12.95 -15.67 -29.40
C PRO A 313 11.58 -16.09 -29.92
N ASN A 314 10.89 -15.18 -30.63
CA ASN A 314 9.60 -15.44 -31.27
C ASN A 314 8.51 -15.96 -30.31
N ALA A 315 8.59 -15.59 -29.03
CA ALA A 315 7.69 -16.06 -27.98
C ALA A 315 6.26 -15.56 -28.18
N PHE A 316 6.11 -14.34 -28.70
CA PHE A 316 4.84 -13.68 -28.96
C PHE A 316 4.55 -13.50 -30.46
N HIS A 317 5.43 -13.99 -31.32
CA HIS A 317 5.28 -13.85 -32.77
C HIS A 317 4.07 -14.63 -33.28
N ASN A 318 3.19 -13.96 -34.02
CA ASN A 318 1.95 -14.55 -34.50
C ASN A 318 2.24 -15.70 -35.49
N GLY A 319 1.71 -16.90 -35.21
CA GLY A 319 1.99 -18.11 -35.99
C GLY A 319 3.19 -18.94 -35.52
N SER A 320 4.00 -18.47 -34.56
CA SER A 320 5.10 -19.24 -33.95
C SER A 320 4.60 -20.11 -32.79
N ALA A 321 4.01 -21.25 -33.09
CA ALA A 321 3.62 -22.21 -32.06
C ALA A 321 4.84 -22.77 -31.28
N ALA A 322 6.02 -22.77 -31.88
CA ALA A 322 7.25 -23.26 -31.25
C ALA A 322 7.81 -22.30 -30.19
N GLY A 323 7.86 -20.99 -30.47
CA GLY A 323 8.36 -20.00 -29.50
C GLY A 323 7.43 -19.86 -28.30
N CYS A 324 6.12 -19.83 -28.53
CA CYS A 324 5.13 -19.83 -27.46
C CYS A 324 5.22 -21.08 -26.58
N ARG A 325 5.36 -22.28 -27.17
CA ARG A 325 5.60 -23.51 -26.39
C ARG A 325 6.89 -23.44 -25.58
N ALA A 326 8.00 -23.02 -26.19
CA ALA A 326 9.28 -22.91 -25.49
C ALA A 326 9.20 -21.94 -24.28
N LEU A 327 8.49 -20.82 -24.42
CA LEU A 327 8.25 -19.91 -23.31
C LEU A 327 7.50 -20.62 -22.17
N TRP A 328 6.39 -21.27 -22.48
CA TRP A 328 5.58 -21.94 -21.46
C TRP A 328 6.28 -23.14 -20.83
N ASP A 329 7.11 -23.87 -21.57
CA ASP A 329 7.96 -24.93 -21.02
C ASP A 329 8.94 -24.36 -19.97
N VAL A 330 9.58 -23.21 -20.26
CA VAL A 330 10.46 -22.52 -19.30
C VAL A 330 9.69 -22.08 -18.06
N VAL A 331 8.52 -21.47 -18.25
CA VAL A 331 7.66 -21.00 -17.13
C VAL A 331 7.21 -22.17 -16.25
N GLU A 332 6.82 -23.30 -16.85
CA GLU A 332 6.45 -24.50 -16.11
C GLU A 332 7.61 -24.99 -15.23
N GLN A 333 8.82 -25.06 -15.78
CA GLN A 333 10.00 -25.49 -15.02
C GLN A 333 10.31 -24.54 -13.86
N LEU A 334 10.20 -23.22 -14.06
CA LEU A 334 10.43 -22.24 -13.00
C LEU A 334 9.40 -22.35 -11.87
N ILE A 335 8.11 -22.52 -12.20
CA ILE A 335 7.04 -22.73 -11.22
C ILE A 335 7.27 -24.02 -10.42
N ARG A 336 7.78 -25.08 -11.04
CA ARG A 336 8.13 -26.33 -10.36
C ARG A 336 9.39 -26.23 -9.48
N LEU A 337 10.33 -25.35 -9.85
CA LEU A 337 11.59 -25.16 -9.14
C LEU A 337 11.43 -24.32 -7.87
N ILE A 338 10.63 -23.25 -7.92
CA ILE A 338 10.49 -22.29 -6.81
C ILE A 338 10.16 -22.95 -5.46
N PRO A 339 9.15 -23.84 -5.35
CA PRO A 339 8.83 -24.47 -4.06
C PRO A 339 10.02 -25.24 -3.47
N ARG A 340 10.81 -25.93 -4.31
CA ARG A 340 11.99 -26.69 -3.86
C ARG A 340 13.09 -25.78 -3.32
N LEU A 341 13.28 -24.62 -3.94
CA LEU A 341 14.20 -23.59 -3.45
C LEU A 341 13.69 -23.01 -2.12
N HIS A 342 12.40 -22.73 -2.02
CA HIS A 342 11.79 -22.21 -0.78
C HIS A 342 11.91 -23.22 0.37
N ASP A 343 11.73 -24.52 0.12
CA ASP A 343 11.90 -25.60 1.12
C ASP A 343 13.34 -25.64 1.69
N LYS A 344 14.32 -25.07 0.98
CA LYS A 344 15.73 -24.93 1.40
C LYS A 344 16.05 -23.54 1.97
N ASN A 345 15.05 -22.71 2.22
CA ASN A 345 15.18 -21.28 2.59
C ASN A 345 15.97 -20.46 1.55
N VAL A 346 15.88 -20.81 0.27
CA VAL A 346 16.40 -20.00 -0.82
C VAL A 346 15.26 -19.17 -1.36
N ALA A 347 15.32 -17.85 -1.18
CA ALA A 347 14.26 -17.01 -1.66
C ALA A 347 14.37 -16.81 -3.18
N ALA A 348 13.25 -17.00 -3.87
CA ALA A 348 13.25 -17.16 -5.32
C ALA A 348 12.00 -16.51 -5.93
N ASN A 349 12.18 -15.74 -7.00
CA ASN A 349 11.10 -15.17 -7.80
C ASN A 349 11.51 -15.07 -9.27
N PHE A 350 10.54 -15.12 -10.18
CA PHE A 350 10.78 -14.86 -11.60
C PHE A 350 9.85 -13.81 -12.16
N GLY A 351 10.31 -13.12 -13.19
CA GLY A 351 9.55 -12.17 -13.99
C GLY A 351 9.64 -12.50 -15.47
N MET A 352 8.65 -12.04 -16.21
CA MET A 352 8.60 -12.16 -17.66
C MET A 352 8.32 -10.79 -18.26
N THR A 353 9.11 -10.40 -19.25
CA THR A 353 8.95 -9.13 -19.95
C THR A 353 8.83 -9.38 -21.46
N HIS A 354 7.83 -8.77 -22.08
CA HIS A 354 7.71 -8.74 -23.53
C HIS A 354 8.69 -7.71 -24.10
N MET A 355 9.51 -8.13 -25.06
CA MET A 355 10.50 -7.28 -25.70
C MET A 355 9.96 -6.77 -27.06
N PRO A 356 10.47 -5.63 -27.59
CA PRO A 356 9.99 -5.07 -28.86
C PRO A 356 10.19 -5.95 -30.09
N ASP A 357 11.02 -6.99 -30.00
CA ASP A 357 11.36 -7.94 -31.07
C ASP A 357 10.54 -9.24 -30.99
N ASP A 358 9.38 -9.22 -30.34
CA ASP A 358 8.51 -10.36 -30.06
C ASP A 358 9.16 -11.47 -29.19
N SER A 359 10.36 -11.23 -28.64
CA SER A 359 10.99 -12.15 -27.69
C SER A 359 10.43 -11.97 -26.27
N ALA A 360 10.53 -13.01 -25.45
CA ALA A 360 10.29 -12.93 -24.02
C ALA A 360 11.63 -12.93 -23.28
N MET A 361 11.83 -11.93 -22.42
CA MET A 361 12.90 -11.96 -21.43
C MET A 361 12.36 -12.55 -20.12
N VAL A 362 12.88 -13.70 -19.73
CA VAL A 362 12.55 -14.37 -18.46
C VAL A 362 13.72 -14.17 -17.51
N THR A 363 13.47 -13.53 -16.36
CA THR A 363 14.47 -13.33 -15.31
C THR A 363 14.09 -14.11 -14.07
N MET A 364 15.06 -14.77 -13.46
CA MET A 364 14.90 -15.48 -12.19
C MET A 364 15.92 -14.93 -11.20
N GLN A 365 15.45 -14.41 -10.07
CA GLN A 365 16.29 -13.98 -8.97
C GLN A 365 16.22 -15.03 -7.85
N MET A 366 17.39 -15.38 -7.32
CA MET A 366 17.56 -16.25 -6.17
C MET A 366 18.45 -15.57 -5.14
N VAL A 367 18.07 -15.65 -3.87
CA VAL A 367 18.82 -15.10 -2.73
C VAL A 367 19.11 -16.23 -1.75
N PHE A 368 20.40 -16.48 -1.55
CA PHE A 368 20.91 -17.51 -0.66
C PHE A 368 21.45 -16.83 0.60
N ALA A 369 20.64 -16.85 1.66
CA ALA A 369 20.98 -16.26 2.95
C ALA A 369 21.96 -17.15 3.72
N ASN A 370 23.08 -16.58 4.18
CA ASN A 370 24.12 -17.26 4.96
C ASN A 370 24.65 -18.54 4.27
N ARG A 371 24.97 -18.42 2.97
CA ARG A 371 25.51 -19.50 2.14
C ARG A 371 26.81 -19.06 1.47
N THR A 372 27.75 -19.99 1.36
CA THR A 372 28.91 -19.86 0.47
C THR A 372 28.50 -20.11 -0.98
N THR A 373 29.32 -19.68 -1.94
CA THR A 373 29.10 -19.96 -3.38
C THR A 373 29.00 -21.45 -3.69
N ALA A 374 29.76 -22.29 -2.98
CA ALA A 374 29.69 -23.75 -3.15
C ALA A 374 28.33 -24.30 -2.71
N GLN A 375 27.85 -23.93 -1.52
CA GLN A 375 26.55 -24.35 -1.02
C GLN A 375 25.41 -23.83 -1.90
N ALA A 376 25.47 -22.58 -2.35
CA ALA A 376 24.47 -22.02 -3.26
C ALA A 376 24.41 -22.77 -4.60
N LYS A 377 25.57 -23.19 -5.12
CA LYS A 377 25.66 -24.02 -6.32
C LYS A 377 25.02 -25.40 -6.08
N ASP A 378 25.31 -26.04 -4.96
CA ASP A 378 24.74 -27.35 -4.63
C ASP A 378 23.21 -27.25 -4.44
N ASP A 379 22.73 -26.23 -3.72
CA ASP A 379 21.31 -25.95 -3.52
C ASP A 379 20.58 -25.71 -4.84
N ALA A 380 21.19 -24.95 -5.77
CA ALA A 380 20.61 -24.62 -7.07
C ALA A 380 20.68 -25.78 -8.09
N LEU A 381 21.78 -26.53 -8.12
CA LEU A 381 22.01 -27.59 -9.11
C LEU A 381 21.36 -28.92 -8.74
N ALA A 382 21.15 -29.22 -7.45
CA ALA A 382 20.54 -30.47 -7.03
C ALA A 382 19.11 -30.66 -7.56
N ASP A 383 18.41 -29.57 -7.87
CA ASP A 383 16.99 -29.59 -8.21
C ASP A 383 16.67 -29.22 -9.67
N LEU A 384 17.69 -28.89 -10.47
CA LEU A 384 17.51 -28.71 -11.91
C LEU A 384 17.16 -30.07 -12.52
N PRO A 385 16.13 -30.16 -13.37
CA PRO A 385 15.88 -31.37 -14.13
C PRO A 385 17.17 -31.77 -14.86
N ALA A 386 17.55 -33.05 -14.76
CA ALA A 386 18.55 -33.59 -15.67
C ALA A 386 18.12 -33.21 -17.10
N ALA A 387 19.03 -32.59 -17.87
CA ALA A 387 18.71 -32.15 -19.22
C ALA A 387 18.03 -33.31 -19.97
N PRO A 388 16.90 -33.07 -20.67
CA PRO A 388 16.22 -34.13 -21.38
C PRO A 388 17.23 -34.78 -22.32
N HIS A 389 17.46 -36.09 -22.15
CA HIS A 389 18.30 -36.89 -23.02
C HIS A 389 17.88 -36.62 -24.46
N ARG A 390 18.71 -35.90 -25.23
CA ARG A 390 18.59 -35.88 -26.69
C ARG A 390 18.90 -37.31 -27.14
N PRO A 391 17.99 -38.04 -27.79
CA PRO A 391 18.36 -39.31 -28.40
C PRO A 391 19.40 -39.00 -29.47
N ASN A 392 20.55 -39.68 -29.38
CA ASN A 392 21.59 -39.63 -30.41
C ASN A 392 20.96 -39.96 -31.78
N ARG A 393 20.81 -38.95 -32.65
CA ARG A 393 20.75 -39.21 -34.10
C ARG A 393 22.18 -39.46 -34.58
N LEU A 394 22.62 -40.71 -34.38
CA LEU A 394 23.67 -41.31 -35.18
C LEU A 394 23.01 -42.44 -35.97
N GLY A 395 22.74 -42.14 -37.24
CA GLY A 395 22.36 -43.11 -38.25
C GLY A 395 22.89 -42.61 -39.57
N ARG A 396 24.17 -42.89 -39.83
CA ARG A 396 24.70 -43.01 -41.19
C ARG A 396 24.10 -44.28 -41.77
N LEU A 397 23.26 -44.14 -42.79
CA LEU A 397 23.31 -44.79 -44.11
C LEU A 397 22.05 -44.43 -44.88
#